data_AF-A0A7W0QM85-F1
#
_entry.id   AF-A0A7W0QM85-F1
#
_cell.length_a   1.000
_cell.length_b   1.000
_cell.length_c   1.000
_cell.angle_alpha   90.00
_cell.angle_beta   90.00
_cell.angle_gamma   90.00
#
_symmetry.space_group_name_H-M   'P 1'
#
loop_
_entity.id
_entity.type
_entity.pdbx_description
1 polymer ?
#
loop_
_entity_poly.entity_id
_entity_poly.type
_entity_poly.pdbx_seq_one_letter_code
_entity_poly.pdbx_strand_id
1 'polypeptide(L)'
;MTSPATLRVVTVFVLLTGLVSAQDWPSFRGPSGGHSSPVVWGTRIFLTTALANDASAHALTLGDLDRAGIDPAKDLAPHQWQVLAVDRDSGKMLWTRTVHQGVPRVKRHVKASHASATPATNGRVLVAMLGSEGLFAFDMNGAELWRKDLGPLRVGLADEPEYEWGPASSPVIAGDVVLVQNDRYKDSFLAAYDLLTGKELWRSGREERPSWTTPLVHTHQNPTAVVAVSPFFARGHDLATGRELWRVADPEGQVKASTPVAAGELTIVTGGWPSAARPIVAVRVRDGSVNWRHDMNDVCMATPALSGDLLLVRTKSHLYALRDRN
;
A
#
# COMPACT_ATOMS: atom_id res chain seq x y z
N MET A 1 23.09 -82.56 -14.46
CA MET A 1 23.05 -81.90 -13.14
C MET A 1 22.91 -80.41 -13.37
N THR A 2 21.67 -79.91 -13.38
CA THR A 2 21.30 -78.50 -13.57
C THR A 2 20.88 -77.93 -12.22
N SER A 3 21.55 -76.87 -11.76
CA SER A 3 21.22 -76.18 -10.51
C SER A 3 20.01 -75.24 -10.71
N PRO A 4 19.07 -75.14 -9.76
CA PRO A 4 17.93 -74.24 -9.89
C PRO A 4 18.30 -72.79 -9.54
N ALA A 5 17.94 -71.86 -10.43
CA ALA A 5 18.11 -70.42 -10.20
C ALA A 5 17.09 -69.91 -9.18
N THR A 6 17.57 -69.22 -8.15
CA THR A 6 16.76 -68.60 -7.09
C THR A 6 16.26 -67.23 -7.53
N LEU A 7 14.94 -67.05 -7.64
CA LEU A 7 14.33 -65.76 -7.99
C LEU A 7 14.29 -64.86 -6.74
N ARG A 8 15.03 -63.74 -6.73
CA ARG A 8 14.91 -62.71 -5.69
C ARG A 8 13.88 -61.67 -6.13
N VAL A 9 12.77 -61.60 -5.41
CA VAL A 9 11.78 -60.51 -5.55
C VAL A 9 12.33 -59.28 -4.84
N VAL A 10 12.58 -58.20 -5.60
CA VAL A 10 12.94 -56.88 -5.06
C VAL A 10 11.69 -56.03 -5.05
N THR A 11 11.16 -55.73 -3.87
CA THR A 11 10.05 -54.79 -3.68
C THR A 11 10.58 -53.36 -3.78
N VAL A 12 10.21 -52.64 -4.83
CA VAL A 12 10.52 -51.22 -5.00
C VAL A 12 9.43 -50.40 -4.28
N PHE A 13 9.82 -49.69 -3.21
CA PHE A 13 8.98 -48.66 -2.62
C PHE A 13 9.08 -47.39 -3.46
N VAL A 14 8.00 -47.06 -4.19
CA VAL A 14 7.86 -45.74 -4.83
C VAL A 14 7.42 -44.75 -3.76
N LEU A 15 8.34 -43.86 -3.35
CA LEU A 15 7.96 -42.66 -2.61
C LEU A 15 7.12 -41.78 -3.54
N LEU A 16 5.83 -41.66 -3.25
CA LEU A 16 4.96 -40.62 -3.80
C LEU A 16 5.43 -39.26 -3.24
N THR A 17 6.37 -38.63 -3.94
CA THR A 17 6.62 -37.21 -3.79
C THR A 17 5.36 -36.48 -4.25
N GLY A 18 4.61 -35.91 -3.31
CA GLY A 18 3.46 -35.07 -3.62
C GLY A 18 3.88 -33.99 -4.61
N LEU A 19 3.19 -33.92 -5.74
CA LEU A 19 3.28 -32.80 -6.68
C LEU A 19 2.80 -31.55 -5.93
N VAL A 20 3.74 -30.74 -5.44
CA VAL A 20 3.46 -29.34 -5.18
C VAL A 20 3.22 -28.73 -6.56
N SER A 21 1.96 -28.59 -6.94
CA SER A 21 1.60 -27.75 -8.07
C SER A 21 2.01 -26.33 -7.68
N ALA A 22 3.09 -25.84 -8.30
CA ALA A 22 3.39 -24.42 -8.25
C ALA A 22 2.17 -23.71 -8.83
N GLN A 23 1.52 -22.86 -8.04
CA GLN A 23 0.38 -22.07 -8.50
C GLN A 23 0.83 -21.29 -9.74
N ASP A 24 0.14 -21.47 -10.87
CA ASP A 24 0.45 -20.73 -12.08
C ASP A 24 0.43 -19.22 -11.79
N TRP A 25 1.48 -18.53 -12.20
CA TRP A 25 1.69 -17.10 -11.97
C TRP A 25 1.57 -16.34 -13.30
N PRO A 26 0.37 -16.23 -13.88
CA PRO A 26 0.21 -15.74 -15.25
C PRO A 26 0.51 -14.23 -15.42
N SER A 27 0.70 -13.47 -14.34
CA SER A 27 0.90 -12.01 -14.40
C SER A 27 1.89 -11.48 -13.36
N PHE A 28 2.50 -10.32 -13.63
CA PHE A 28 3.52 -9.67 -12.79
C PHE A 28 3.11 -9.48 -11.30
N ARG A 29 1.82 -9.51 -10.96
CA ARG A 29 1.31 -9.29 -9.60
C ARG A 29 0.57 -10.50 -9.00
N GLY A 30 0.90 -11.69 -9.50
CA GLY A 30 0.36 -12.94 -9.02
C GLY A 30 -0.96 -13.34 -9.66
N PRO A 31 -1.49 -14.51 -9.27
CA PRO A 31 -2.65 -15.12 -9.91
C PRO A 31 -3.94 -14.29 -9.80
N SER A 32 -4.07 -13.40 -8.82
CA SER A 32 -5.22 -12.48 -8.68
C SER A 32 -4.91 -11.01 -8.97
N GLY A 33 -3.71 -10.69 -9.48
CA GLY A 33 -3.37 -9.34 -9.90
C GLY A 33 -3.42 -8.30 -8.76
N GLY A 34 -2.75 -8.57 -7.63
CA GLY A 34 -2.71 -7.64 -6.49
C GLY A 34 -2.33 -6.21 -6.89
N HIS A 35 -2.84 -5.16 -6.22
CA HIS A 35 -2.60 -3.78 -6.62
C HIS A 35 -1.43 -3.08 -5.91
N SER A 36 -0.91 -3.69 -4.86
CA SER A 36 0.38 -3.32 -4.25
C SER A 36 1.51 -3.28 -5.28
N SER A 37 2.44 -2.34 -5.13
CA SER A 37 3.69 -2.37 -5.89
C SER A 37 4.62 -3.47 -5.34
N PRO A 38 5.45 -4.11 -6.19
CA PRO A 38 6.53 -4.98 -5.70
C PRO A 38 7.54 -4.17 -4.90
N VAL A 39 8.00 -4.74 -3.79
CA VAL A 39 9.13 -4.20 -3.03
C VAL A 39 10.35 -5.05 -3.33
N VAL A 40 11.37 -4.43 -3.92
CA VAL A 40 12.64 -5.11 -4.22
C VAL A 40 13.66 -4.74 -3.14
N TRP A 41 14.23 -5.76 -2.48
CA TRP A 41 15.31 -5.56 -1.51
C TRP A 41 16.37 -6.64 -1.65
N GLY A 42 17.60 -6.24 -2.01
CA GLY A 42 18.66 -7.19 -2.35
C GLY A 42 18.21 -8.11 -3.49
N THR A 43 18.30 -9.42 -3.29
CA THR A 43 17.88 -10.45 -4.26
C THR A 43 16.42 -10.89 -4.11
N ARG A 44 15.61 -10.21 -3.28
CA ARG A 44 14.22 -10.60 -3.00
C ARG A 44 13.23 -9.58 -3.54
N ILE A 45 12.10 -10.07 -4.05
CA ILE A 45 10.90 -9.29 -4.38
C ILE A 45 9.81 -9.71 -3.39
N PHE A 46 9.21 -8.74 -2.70
CA PHE A 46 8.06 -8.96 -1.83
C PHE A 46 6.77 -8.48 -2.48
N LEU A 47 5.73 -9.30 -2.38
CA LEU A 47 4.42 -9.08 -2.98
C LEU A 47 3.31 -9.38 -1.96
N THR A 48 2.19 -8.68 -2.11
CA THR A 48 0.97 -8.94 -1.34
C THR A 48 -0.18 -9.24 -2.28
N THR A 49 -1.04 -10.18 -1.90
CA THR A 49 -2.22 -10.52 -2.70
C THR A 49 -3.39 -10.97 -1.84
N ALA A 50 -4.57 -10.94 -2.43
CA ALA A 50 -5.78 -11.52 -1.87
C ALA A 50 -6.41 -12.43 -2.94
N LEU A 51 -6.62 -13.69 -2.59
CA LEU A 51 -7.15 -14.72 -3.48
C LEU A 51 -8.57 -15.08 -3.04
N ALA A 52 -9.59 -14.74 -3.81
CA ALA A 52 -10.93 -15.32 -3.63
C ALA A 52 -10.88 -16.85 -3.81
N ASN A 53 -11.59 -17.57 -2.95
CA ASN A 53 -11.69 -19.03 -3.02
C ASN A 53 -12.54 -19.52 -4.20
N ASP A 54 -13.31 -18.64 -4.84
CA ASP A 54 -14.08 -18.91 -6.06
C ASP A 54 -13.47 -18.14 -7.23
N ALA A 55 -13.09 -18.85 -8.31
CA ALA A 55 -12.48 -18.28 -9.51
C ALA A 55 -13.36 -17.24 -10.22
N SER A 56 -14.69 -17.26 -9.99
CA SER A 56 -15.63 -16.30 -10.57
C SER A 56 -15.60 -14.90 -9.91
N ALA A 57 -14.96 -14.76 -8.74
CA ALA A 57 -14.92 -13.51 -7.97
C ALA A 57 -13.73 -12.58 -8.30
N HIS A 58 -12.84 -12.97 -9.22
CA HIS A 58 -11.57 -12.27 -9.48
C HIS A 58 -11.57 -11.25 -10.62
N ALA A 59 -12.73 -10.94 -11.21
CA ALA A 59 -12.78 -10.03 -12.36
C ALA A 59 -12.56 -8.57 -11.93
N LEU A 60 -11.31 -8.17 -11.74
CA LEU A 60 -10.92 -6.76 -11.73
C LEU A 60 -11.40 -6.13 -13.04
N THR A 61 -12.20 -5.07 -12.95
CA THR A 61 -12.64 -4.34 -14.15
C THR A 61 -11.55 -3.36 -14.59
N LEU A 62 -10.56 -3.85 -15.32
CA LEU A 62 -9.43 -3.07 -15.83
C LEU A 62 -9.71 -2.58 -17.26
N GLY A 63 -9.29 -1.35 -17.59
CA GLY A 63 -9.27 -0.84 -18.97
C GLY A 63 -10.61 -0.36 -19.57
N ASP A 64 -11.75 -0.77 -19.02
CA ASP A 64 -13.08 -0.31 -19.45
C ASP A 64 -13.62 0.76 -18.49
N LEU A 65 -13.32 2.03 -18.79
CA LEU A 65 -13.69 3.18 -17.96
C LEU A 65 -15.20 3.42 -17.93
N ASP A 66 -15.92 3.03 -18.99
CA ASP A 66 -17.36 3.24 -19.13
C ASP A 66 -18.16 2.19 -18.35
N ARG A 67 -17.64 0.96 -18.19
CA ARG A 67 -18.28 -0.08 -17.38
C ARG A 67 -17.95 -0.04 -15.89
N ALA A 68 -16.78 0.44 -15.52
CA ALA A 68 -16.31 0.25 -14.14
C ALA A 68 -16.90 1.24 -13.13
N GLY A 69 -17.43 2.39 -13.57
CA GLY A 69 -18.05 3.38 -12.69
C GLY A 69 -17.20 3.73 -11.46
N ILE A 70 -17.91 3.98 -10.35
CA ILE A 70 -17.34 4.20 -9.01
C ILE A 70 -17.83 3.14 -8.00
N ASP A 71 -18.52 2.10 -8.46
CA ASP A 71 -19.21 1.14 -7.58
C ASP A 71 -18.24 0.26 -6.76
N PRO A 72 -18.60 -0.06 -5.50
CA PRO A 72 -17.98 -1.13 -4.76
C PRO A 72 -18.17 -2.47 -5.48
N ALA A 73 -17.13 -3.30 -5.44
CA ALA A 73 -17.20 -4.67 -5.89
C ALA A 73 -18.15 -5.50 -5.01
N LYS A 74 -18.80 -6.50 -5.64
CA LYS A 74 -19.72 -7.43 -4.99
C LYS A 74 -19.05 -8.79 -4.71
N ASP A 75 -17.77 -8.78 -4.35
CA ASP A 75 -16.93 -9.97 -4.21
C ASP A 75 -16.63 -10.32 -2.74
N LEU A 76 -17.67 -10.34 -1.90
CA LEU A 76 -17.55 -10.74 -0.49
C LEU A 76 -17.49 -12.26 -0.27
N ALA A 77 -17.02 -13.02 -1.27
CA ALA A 77 -16.71 -14.43 -1.08
C ALA A 77 -15.50 -14.58 -0.15
N PRO A 78 -15.31 -15.74 0.52
CA PRO A 78 -14.11 -15.98 1.30
C PRO A 78 -12.83 -15.80 0.47
N HIS A 79 -11.86 -15.09 1.02
CA HIS A 79 -10.55 -14.81 0.45
C HIS A 79 -9.42 -15.35 1.33
N GLN A 80 -8.25 -15.52 0.74
CA GLN A 80 -6.97 -15.74 1.42
C GLN A 80 -6.05 -14.55 1.15
N TRP A 81 -5.59 -13.89 2.21
CA TRP A 81 -4.61 -12.82 2.10
C TRP A 81 -3.22 -13.39 2.29
N GLN A 82 -2.34 -13.13 1.33
CA GLN A 82 -1.02 -13.70 1.29
C GLN A 82 0.08 -12.64 1.16
N VAL A 83 1.20 -12.92 1.79
CA VAL A 83 2.48 -12.23 1.60
C VAL A 83 3.44 -13.23 0.96
N LEU A 84 4.18 -12.79 -0.04
CA LEU A 84 5.05 -13.65 -0.83
C LEU A 84 6.44 -13.03 -0.95
N ALA A 85 7.45 -13.90 -0.99
CA ALA A 85 8.80 -13.53 -1.39
C ALA A 85 9.24 -14.38 -2.57
N VAL A 86 9.78 -13.69 -3.56
CA VAL A 86 10.25 -14.27 -4.82
C VAL A 86 11.73 -13.92 -4.97
N ASP A 87 12.52 -14.87 -5.46
CA ASP A 87 13.89 -14.61 -5.88
C ASP A 87 13.88 -13.72 -7.12
N ARG A 88 14.50 -12.55 -7.02
CA ARG A 88 14.46 -11.52 -8.06
C ARG A 88 15.04 -12.00 -9.38
N ASP A 89 16.09 -12.80 -9.33
CA ASP A 89 16.89 -13.12 -10.50
C ASP A 89 16.32 -14.36 -11.22
N SER A 90 15.83 -15.36 -10.48
CA SER A 90 15.27 -16.59 -11.04
C SER A 90 13.74 -16.62 -11.12
N GLY A 91 13.04 -15.70 -10.45
CA GLY A 91 11.58 -15.72 -10.32
C GLY A 91 11.03 -16.85 -9.45
N LYS A 92 11.90 -17.63 -8.77
CA LYS A 92 11.47 -18.74 -7.92
C LYS A 92 10.80 -18.23 -6.65
N MET A 93 9.70 -18.87 -6.27
CA MET A 93 9.07 -18.61 -4.99
C MET A 93 10.00 -19.02 -3.84
N LEU A 94 10.36 -18.09 -2.97
CA LEU A 94 11.15 -18.36 -1.77
C LEU A 94 10.24 -18.79 -0.62
N TRP A 95 9.13 -18.08 -0.43
CA TRP A 95 8.10 -18.44 0.54
C TRP A 95 6.77 -17.74 0.25
N THR A 96 5.69 -18.37 0.70
CA THR A 96 4.33 -17.81 0.74
C THR A 96 3.80 -17.93 2.17
N ARG A 97 3.10 -16.89 2.65
CA ARG A 97 2.39 -16.89 3.92
C ARG A 97 0.96 -16.44 3.73
N THR A 98 0.01 -17.33 3.99
CA THR A 98 -1.40 -16.95 4.19
C THR A 98 -1.55 -16.40 5.59
N VAL A 99 -1.81 -15.10 5.72
CA VAL A 99 -1.83 -14.40 7.01
C VAL A 99 -3.24 -14.24 7.57
N HIS A 100 -4.24 -14.29 6.68
CA HIS A 100 -5.65 -14.28 7.00
C HIS A 100 -6.46 -15.05 5.95
N GLN A 101 -7.56 -15.66 6.39
CA GLN A 101 -8.54 -16.29 5.51
C GLN A 101 -9.95 -16.04 6.08
N GLY A 102 -10.86 -15.57 5.23
CA GLY A 102 -12.19 -15.18 5.68
C GLY A 102 -12.95 -14.35 4.65
N VAL A 103 -14.16 -13.95 4.99
CA VAL A 103 -14.93 -12.97 4.21
C VAL A 103 -14.31 -11.58 4.44
N PRO A 104 -14.03 -10.79 3.40
CA PRO A 104 -13.49 -9.44 3.56
C PRO A 104 -14.34 -8.59 4.52
N ARG A 105 -13.68 -7.94 5.49
CA ARG A 105 -14.39 -7.11 6.50
C ARG A 105 -14.98 -5.82 5.93
N VAL A 106 -14.49 -5.39 4.77
CA VAL A 106 -14.93 -4.20 4.03
C VAL A 106 -14.93 -4.50 2.53
N LYS A 107 -15.75 -3.79 1.76
CA LYS A 107 -15.72 -3.87 0.30
C LYS A 107 -14.50 -3.13 -0.25
N ARG A 108 -14.28 -3.29 -1.55
CA ARG A 108 -13.26 -2.60 -2.34
C ARG A 108 -13.89 -1.97 -3.57
N HIS A 109 -13.19 -1.03 -4.21
CA HIS A 109 -13.56 -0.56 -5.54
C HIS A 109 -13.43 -1.71 -6.55
N VAL A 110 -14.27 -1.76 -7.60
CA VAL A 110 -14.18 -2.79 -8.67
C VAL A 110 -12.83 -2.82 -9.40
N LYS A 111 -12.11 -1.70 -9.37
CA LYS A 111 -10.73 -1.50 -9.87
C LYS A 111 -9.64 -1.62 -8.78
N ALA A 112 -9.96 -2.05 -7.57
CA ALA A 112 -9.00 -2.27 -6.49
C ALA A 112 -8.86 -3.77 -6.20
N SER A 113 -7.81 -4.19 -5.51
CA SER A 113 -7.76 -5.52 -4.89
C SER A 113 -7.91 -5.41 -3.36
N HIS A 114 -8.20 -6.51 -2.68
CA HIS A 114 -8.16 -6.56 -1.21
C HIS A 114 -6.73 -6.50 -0.62
N ALA A 115 -5.71 -6.30 -1.46
CA ALA A 115 -4.31 -6.13 -1.12
C ALA A 115 -3.70 -4.95 -1.92
N SER A 116 -4.27 -3.76 -1.74
CA SER A 116 -3.88 -2.55 -2.50
C SER A 116 -2.68 -1.81 -1.90
N ALA A 117 -2.46 -1.90 -0.60
CA ALA A 117 -1.33 -1.26 0.08
C ALA A 117 0.00 -1.95 -0.25
N THR A 118 1.04 -1.17 -0.53
CA THR A 118 2.39 -1.67 -0.81
C THR A 118 3.09 -2.01 0.50
N PRO A 119 3.73 -3.19 0.66
CA PRO A 119 4.49 -3.50 1.86
C PRO A 119 5.72 -2.58 2.01
N ALA A 120 6.38 -2.60 3.16
CA ALA A 120 7.61 -1.85 3.40
C ALA A 120 8.67 -2.75 4.05
N THR A 121 9.95 -2.53 3.74
CA THR A 121 11.05 -3.25 4.41
C THR A 121 12.27 -2.36 4.58
N ASN A 122 13.02 -2.61 5.67
CA ASN A 122 14.37 -2.07 5.88
C ASN A 122 15.47 -3.13 5.70
N GLY A 123 15.13 -4.28 5.11
CA GLY A 123 16.07 -5.40 4.93
C GLY A 123 16.20 -6.36 6.11
N ARG A 124 15.59 -6.04 7.26
CA ARG A 124 15.52 -6.92 8.44
C ARG A 124 14.09 -7.35 8.73
N VAL A 125 13.17 -6.39 8.64
CA VAL A 125 11.74 -6.58 8.87
C VAL A 125 10.97 -6.21 7.61
N LEU A 126 10.00 -7.03 7.23
CA LEU A 126 9.00 -6.74 6.21
C LEU A 126 7.67 -6.46 6.92
N VAL A 127 7.02 -5.36 6.57
CA VAL A 127 5.71 -4.98 7.10
C VAL A 127 4.71 -4.93 5.95
N ALA A 128 3.58 -5.61 6.10
CA ALA A 128 2.50 -5.66 5.14
C ALA A 128 1.17 -5.26 5.78
N MET A 129 0.47 -4.31 5.16
CA MET A 129 -0.89 -3.93 5.54
C MET A 129 -1.87 -4.53 4.53
N LEU A 130 -2.73 -5.43 4.98
CA LEU A 130 -3.69 -6.12 4.10
C LEU A 130 -5.10 -5.58 4.33
N GLY A 131 -5.19 -4.25 4.17
CA GLY A 131 -6.41 -3.48 4.41
C GLY A 131 -6.96 -3.67 5.82
N SER A 132 -8.26 -3.90 5.90
CA SER A 132 -8.92 -4.17 7.18
C SER A 132 -8.44 -5.45 7.84
N GLU A 133 -7.77 -6.37 7.13
CA GLU A 133 -7.38 -7.67 7.70
C GLU A 133 -6.18 -7.61 8.66
N GLY A 134 -5.45 -6.51 8.65
CA GLY A 134 -4.47 -6.19 9.68
C GLY A 134 -3.15 -5.67 9.12
N LEU A 135 -2.29 -5.33 10.07
CA LEU A 135 -0.88 -4.98 9.86
C LEU A 135 -0.02 -6.13 10.38
N PHE A 136 0.83 -6.67 9.52
CA PHE A 136 1.64 -7.86 9.81
C PHE A 136 3.11 -7.53 9.61
N ALA A 137 3.97 -8.03 10.50
CA ALA A 137 5.41 -7.93 10.35
C ALA A 137 6.06 -9.31 10.32
N PHE A 138 7.09 -9.44 9.48
CA PHE A 138 7.84 -10.65 9.27
C PHE A 138 9.33 -10.36 9.32
N ASP A 139 10.12 -11.37 9.66
CA ASP A 139 11.51 -11.38 9.23
C ASP A 139 11.59 -11.57 7.70
N MET A 140 12.79 -11.45 7.14
CA MET A 140 12.97 -11.59 5.70
C MET A 140 12.66 -13.01 5.18
N ASN A 141 12.68 -14.03 6.05
CA ASN A 141 12.41 -15.43 5.73
C ASN A 141 10.92 -15.81 5.90
N GLY A 142 10.07 -14.84 6.20
CA GLY A 142 8.63 -15.02 6.32
C GLY A 142 8.20 -15.58 7.67
N ALA A 143 9.04 -15.58 8.69
CA ALA A 143 8.60 -15.84 10.06
C ALA A 143 7.87 -14.60 10.58
N GLU A 144 6.64 -14.77 11.07
CA GLU A 144 5.86 -13.67 11.63
C GLU A 144 6.50 -13.21 12.95
N LEU A 145 6.71 -11.89 13.07
CA LEU A 145 7.20 -11.25 14.28
C LEU A 145 6.03 -10.79 15.15
N TRP A 146 5.05 -10.14 14.52
CA TRP A 146 3.83 -9.67 15.17
C TRP A 146 2.73 -9.38 14.15
N ARG A 147 1.50 -9.29 14.65
CA ARG A 147 0.33 -8.81 13.90
C ARG A 147 -0.50 -7.85 14.74
N LYS A 148 -1.18 -6.93 14.09
CA LYS A 148 -2.05 -5.93 14.71
C LYS A 148 -3.37 -5.83 13.96
N ASP A 149 -4.47 -5.97 14.68
CA ASP A 149 -5.78 -5.63 14.17
C ASP A 149 -6.02 -4.12 14.30
N LEU A 150 -6.30 -3.46 13.18
CA LEU A 150 -6.62 -2.03 13.12
C LEU A 150 -8.13 -1.78 13.07
N GLY A 151 -8.93 -2.85 13.11
CA GLY A 151 -10.36 -2.84 12.92
C GLY A 151 -10.78 -2.60 11.46
N PRO A 152 -12.10 -2.50 11.19
CA PRO A 152 -12.60 -2.21 9.86
C PRO A 152 -12.19 -0.82 9.36
N LEU A 153 -11.40 -0.78 8.28
CA LEU A 153 -10.92 0.43 7.64
C LEU A 153 -11.87 0.82 6.49
N ARG A 154 -13.03 1.36 6.85
CA ARG A 154 -14.10 1.75 5.92
C ARG A 154 -13.74 3.06 5.20
N VAL A 155 -12.95 2.95 4.14
CA VAL A 155 -12.55 4.06 3.27
C VAL A 155 -13.41 4.02 2.01
N GLY A 156 -14.01 5.15 1.63
CA GLY A 156 -15.02 5.20 0.58
C GLY A 156 -15.47 6.62 0.25
N LEU A 157 -16.67 6.74 -0.31
CA LEU A 157 -17.26 8.04 -0.64
C LEU A 157 -17.55 8.84 0.64
N ALA A 158 -17.09 10.09 0.69
CA ALA A 158 -17.09 10.89 1.92
C ALA A 158 -18.49 11.09 2.53
N ASP A 159 -19.51 11.26 1.68
CA ASP A 159 -20.87 11.58 2.11
C ASP A 159 -21.77 10.32 2.20
N GLU A 160 -21.23 9.12 1.89
CA GLU A 160 -21.94 7.83 1.91
C GLU A 160 -21.09 6.73 2.59
N PRO A 161 -21.18 6.57 3.92
CA PRO A 161 -20.31 5.66 4.68
C PRO A 161 -20.37 4.19 4.27
N GLU A 162 -21.49 3.76 3.69
CA GLU A 162 -21.68 2.38 3.22
C GLU A 162 -21.09 2.13 1.81
N TYR A 163 -20.69 3.21 1.13
CA TYR A 163 -20.14 3.20 -0.21
C TYR A 163 -18.61 3.10 -0.17
N GLU A 164 -18.14 1.88 0.08
CA GLU A 164 -16.73 1.57 0.37
C GLU A 164 -15.90 1.29 -0.90
N TRP A 165 -14.72 1.88 -0.97
CA TRP A 165 -13.71 1.62 -2.02
C TRP A 165 -12.49 0.84 -1.50
N GLY A 166 -12.44 0.61 -0.19
CA GLY A 166 -11.36 -0.11 0.47
C GLY A 166 -10.11 0.76 0.69
N PRO A 167 -9.29 0.45 1.70
CA PRO A 167 -8.08 1.20 2.01
C PRO A 167 -6.94 0.90 1.02
N ALA A 168 -6.06 1.88 0.77
CA ALA A 168 -4.84 1.68 -0.04
C ALA A 168 -3.59 2.41 0.48
N SER A 169 -3.71 3.20 1.56
CA SER A 169 -2.53 3.78 2.23
C SER A 169 -1.56 2.69 2.65
N SER A 170 -0.27 2.90 2.39
CA SER A 170 0.79 1.93 2.64
C SER A 170 1.49 2.20 3.99
N PRO A 171 1.99 1.18 4.69
CA PRO A 171 2.84 1.38 5.85
C PRO A 171 4.18 2.00 5.43
N VAL A 172 4.77 2.81 6.32
CA VAL A 172 6.10 3.41 6.10
C VAL A 172 7.01 3.07 7.27
N ILE A 173 8.24 2.61 6.98
CA ILE A 173 9.25 2.36 8.01
C ILE A 173 10.18 3.57 8.12
N ALA A 174 10.39 4.07 9.33
CA ALA A 174 11.37 5.11 9.64
C ALA A 174 12.16 4.74 10.90
N GLY A 175 13.44 4.39 10.74
CA GLY A 175 14.23 3.85 11.84
C GLY A 175 13.57 2.59 12.41
N ASP A 176 13.20 2.65 13.69
CA ASP A 176 12.57 1.56 14.42
C ASP A 176 11.04 1.74 14.57
N VAL A 177 10.42 2.61 13.76
CA VAL A 177 8.96 2.81 13.77
C VAL A 177 8.31 2.43 12.44
N VAL A 178 7.06 1.97 12.53
CA VAL A 178 6.13 1.78 11.42
C VAL A 178 5.01 2.80 11.54
N LEU A 179 4.83 3.60 10.49
CA LEU A 179 3.76 4.59 10.38
C LEU A 179 2.61 4.02 9.56
N VAL A 180 1.39 4.22 10.05
CA VAL A 180 0.14 3.89 9.35
C VAL A 180 -0.76 5.11 9.36
N GLN A 181 -1.14 5.56 8.17
CA GLN A 181 -2.18 6.55 7.98
C GLN A 181 -3.45 5.84 7.53
N ASN A 182 -4.57 6.12 8.20
CA ASN A 182 -5.88 5.68 7.76
C ASN A 182 -6.88 6.84 7.90
N ASP A 183 -7.26 7.42 6.77
CA ASP A 183 -8.33 8.41 6.73
C ASP A 183 -9.59 7.75 6.20
N ARG A 184 -10.62 7.76 7.03
CA ARG A 184 -11.91 7.09 6.81
C ARG A 184 -13.04 8.00 7.30
N TYR A 185 -14.29 7.57 7.13
CA TYR A 185 -15.44 8.42 7.47
C TYR A 185 -15.45 8.91 8.93
N LYS A 186 -15.04 8.03 9.86
CA LYS A 186 -14.97 8.34 11.29
C LYS A 186 -13.71 7.72 11.90
N ASP A 187 -13.14 8.39 12.88
CA ASP A 187 -11.98 7.92 13.64
C ASP A 187 -10.75 7.72 12.71
N SER A 188 -10.51 8.70 11.83
CA SER A 188 -9.29 8.79 11.04
C SER A 188 -8.09 8.98 11.95
N PHE A 189 -6.95 8.38 11.58
CA PHE A 189 -5.76 8.42 12.41
C PHE A 189 -4.47 8.38 11.60
N LEU A 190 -3.43 8.94 12.20
CA LEU A 190 -2.03 8.61 11.94
C LEU A 190 -1.50 7.93 13.19
N ALA A 191 -0.85 6.78 13.06
CA ALA A 191 -0.30 6.04 14.20
C ALA A 191 1.12 5.56 13.92
N ALA A 192 1.93 5.47 14.98
CA ALA A 192 3.23 4.81 14.95
C ALA A 192 3.22 3.56 15.82
N TYR A 193 3.88 2.53 15.32
CA TYR A 193 4.12 1.27 16.01
C TYR A 193 5.61 1.00 16.08
N ASP A 194 6.05 0.38 17.18
CA ASP A 194 7.40 -0.18 17.28
C ASP A 194 7.59 -1.28 16.23
N LEU A 195 8.67 -1.19 15.45
CA LEU A 195 8.91 -2.06 14.31
C LEU A 195 9.10 -3.54 14.70
N LEU A 196 9.64 -3.81 15.87
CA LEU A 196 9.98 -5.18 16.29
C LEU A 196 8.88 -5.85 17.09
N THR A 197 8.03 -5.07 17.76
CA THR A 197 7.01 -5.59 18.69
C THR A 197 5.58 -5.30 18.26
N GLY A 198 5.36 -4.36 17.35
CA GLY A 198 4.02 -3.91 16.96
C GLY A 198 3.29 -3.12 18.05
N LYS A 199 3.99 -2.76 19.14
CA LYS A 199 3.43 -1.93 20.22
C LYS A 199 3.12 -0.54 19.67
N GLU A 200 1.91 -0.06 19.91
CA GLU A 200 1.54 1.32 19.56
C GLU A 200 2.35 2.31 20.40
N LEU A 201 3.06 3.22 19.73
CA LEU A 201 3.88 4.26 20.35
C LEU A 201 3.07 5.52 20.56
N TRP A 202 2.34 5.94 19.53
CA TRP A 202 1.43 7.06 19.56
C TRP A 202 0.36 6.92 18.48
N ARG A 203 -0.74 7.65 18.67
CA ARG A 203 -1.84 7.76 17.72
C ARG A 203 -2.41 9.17 17.78
N SER A 204 -2.48 9.81 16.62
CA SER A 204 -3.07 11.12 16.43
C SER A 204 -4.39 10.96 15.69
N GLY A 205 -5.49 11.28 16.37
CA GLY A 205 -6.81 11.37 15.74
C GLY A 205 -6.85 12.55 14.78
N ARG A 206 -7.55 12.39 13.66
CA ARG A 206 -7.63 13.38 12.60
C ARG A 206 -9.07 13.60 12.18
N GLU A 207 -9.44 14.86 12.00
CA GLU A 207 -10.69 15.21 11.34
C GLU A 207 -10.41 15.35 9.85
N GLU A 208 -10.84 14.34 9.08
CA GLU A 208 -10.57 14.21 7.66
C GLU A 208 -11.65 13.42 6.94
N ARG A 209 -11.81 13.70 5.64
CA ARG A 209 -12.53 12.81 4.73
C ARG A 209 -11.68 11.58 4.38
N PRO A 210 -12.30 10.49 3.89
CA PRO A 210 -11.58 9.32 3.42
C PRO A 210 -10.45 9.67 2.42
N SER A 211 -9.31 9.02 2.58
CA SER A 211 -8.14 9.22 1.72
C SER A 211 -7.36 7.90 1.53
N TRP A 212 -6.57 7.86 0.46
CA TRP A 212 -5.73 6.72 0.09
C TRP A 212 -4.23 7.07 0.13
N THR A 213 -3.86 8.20 0.72
CA THR A 213 -2.48 8.68 0.70
C THR A 213 -1.61 7.92 1.70
N THR A 214 -0.40 7.59 1.27
CA THR A 214 0.67 7.10 2.15
C THR A 214 1.39 8.32 2.75
N PRO A 215 1.74 8.32 4.06
CA PRO A 215 2.46 9.44 4.66
C PRO A 215 3.91 9.50 4.18
N LEU A 216 4.54 10.67 4.26
CA LEU A 216 5.96 10.88 3.94
C LEU A 216 6.74 11.15 5.21
N VAL A 217 7.93 10.56 5.35
CA VAL A 217 8.89 10.92 6.41
C VAL A 217 9.88 11.92 5.83
N HIS A 218 9.89 13.12 6.38
CA HIS A 218 10.63 14.27 5.88
C HIS A 218 11.71 14.71 6.89
N THR A 219 12.97 14.43 6.56
CA THR A 219 14.13 14.54 7.46
C THR A 219 14.87 15.88 7.41
N HIS A 220 14.45 16.80 6.54
CA HIS A 220 15.08 18.14 6.35
C HIS A 220 14.86 19.14 7.50
N GLN A 221 14.30 18.71 8.62
CA GLN A 221 14.16 19.54 9.82
C GLN A 221 14.26 18.68 11.09
N ASN A 222 14.48 19.35 12.21
CA ASN A 222 14.44 18.74 13.54
C ASN A 222 13.36 19.46 14.38
N PRO A 223 12.35 18.75 14.91
CA PRO A 223 12.12 17.30 14.80
C PRO A 223 11.77 16.85 13.37
N THR A 224 12.13 15.60 13.03
CA THR A 224 11.71 14.96 11.77
C THR A 224 10.19 14.99 11.66
N ALA A 225 9.66 15.39 10.50
CA ALA A 225 8.23 15.42 10.26
C ALA A 225 7.71 14.18 9.54
N VAL A 226 6.53 13.73 9.91
CA VAL A 226 5.67 12.84 9.15
C VAL A 226 4.60 13.70 8.48
N VAL A 227 4.64 13.81 7.16
CA VAL A 227 3.68 14.58 6.37
C VAL A 227 2.53 13.68 5.95
N ALA A 228 1.34 13.95 6.46
CA ALA A 228 0.11 13.26 6.13
C ALA A 228 -0.81 14.20 5.33
N VAL A 229 -1.20 13.79 4.12
CA VAL A 229 -2.03 14.60 3.21
C VAL A 229 -3.39 13.98 3.09
N SER A 230 -4.43 14.77 3.34
CA SER A 230 -5.81 14.32 3.26
C SER A 230 -6.67 15.43 2.64
N PRO A 231 -7.96 15.19 2.38
CA PRO A 231 -8.80 16.15 1.66
C PRO A 231 -8.90 17.52 2.33
N PHE A 232 -9.03 17.61 3.66
CA PHE A 232 -9.15 18.91 4.32
C PHE A 232 -7.80 19.57 4.58
N PHE A 233 -6.78 18.81 4.98
CA PHE A 233 -5.47 19.37 5.29
C PHE A 233 -4.30 18.48 4.87
N ALA A 234 -3.22 19.13 4.44
CA ALA A 234 -1.87 18.59 4.61
C ALA A 234 -1.37 18.95 6.02
N ARG A 235 -0.83 17.97 6.74
CA ARG A 235 -0.30 18.16 8.11
C ARG A 235 1.11 17.63 8.23
N GLY A 236 1.94 18.32 8.98
CA GLY A 236 3.20 17.78 9.49
C GLY A 236 3.02 17.33 10.93
N HIS A 237 3.47 16.13 11.26
CA HIS A 237 3.47 15.59 12.61
C HIS A 237 4.91 15.31 13.07
N ASP A 238 5.22 15.52 14.32
CA ASP A 238 6.49 15.09 14.91
C ASP A 238 6.58 13.55 14.89
N LEU A 239 7.64 12.99 14.31
CA LEU A 239 7.83 11.54 14.19
C LEU A 239 7.84 10.81 15.55
N ALA A 240 8.43 11.42 16.57
CA ALA A 240 8.61 10.79 17.87
C ALA A 240 7.33 10.81 18.72
N THR A 241 6.50 11.84 18.54
CA THR A 241 5.35 12.09 19.44
C THR A 241 3.99 12.06 18.76
N GLY A 242 3.93 12.15 17.44
CA GLY A 242 2.69 12.28 16.66
C GLY A 242 2.05 13.67 16.72
N ARG A 243 2.61 14.60 17.51
CA ARG A 243 2.06 15.95 17.68
C ARG A 243 2.05 16.71 16.35
N GLU A 244 0.92 17.32 16.02
CA GLU A 244 0.83 18.22 14.85
C GLU A 244 1.80 19.41 15.02
N LEU A 245 2.66 19.61 14.03
CA LEU A 245 3.62 20.71 13.95
C LEU A 245 3.05 21.89 13.17
N TRP A 246 2.35 21.59 12.09
CA TRP A 246 1.71 22.55 11.20
C TRP A 246 0.60 21.87 10.41
N ARG A 247 -0.30 22.68 9.85
CA ARG A 247 -1.32 22.24 8.90
C ARG A 247 -1.59 23.30 7.86
N VAL A 248 -1.95 22.86 6.66
CA VAL A 248 -2.31 23.69 5.51
C VAL A 248 -3.64 23.21 4.98
N ALA A 249 -4.61 24.11 4.87
CA ALA A 249 -5.93 23.77 4.35
C ALA A 249 -5.89 23.48 2.85
N ASP A 250 -6.65 22.47 2.44
CA ASP A 250 -6.99 22.21 1.04
C ASP A 250 -8.52 22.24 0.91
N PRO A 251 -9.11 23.41 0.64
CA PRO A 251 -10.57 23.54 0.59
C PRO A 251 -11.19 22.89 -0.66
N GLU A 252 -10.39 22.45 -1.64
CA GLU A 252 -10.89 22.05 -2.96
C GLU A 252 -10.81 20.53 -3.21
N GLY A 253 -10.00 19.81 -2.43
CA GLY A 253 -9.83 18.36 -2.56
C GLY A 253 -10.91 17.57 -1.81
N GLN A 254 -11.52 16.57 -2.46
CA GLN A 254 -12.34 15.55 -1.78
C GLN A 254 -11.69 14.17 -1.79
N VAL A 255 -11.02 13.80 -2.89
CA VAL A 255 -10.34 12.50 -3.05
C VAL A 255 -8.84 12.75 -3.22
N LYS A 256 -8.06 12.16 -2.31
CA LYS A 256 -6.59 12.23 -2.29
C LYS A 256 -6.01 10.83 -2.26
N ALA A 257 -5.13 10.53 -3.21
CA ALA A 257 -4.47 9.22 -3.32
C ALA A 257 -2.93 9.31 -3.50
N SER A 258 -2.42 10.47 -3.90
CA SER A 258 -1.00 10.73 -4.08
C SER A 258 -0.25 10.75 -2.76
N THR A 259 0.93 10.13 -2.73
CA THR A 259 1.92 10.31 -1.66
C THR A 259 2.60 11.68 -1.84
N PRO A 260 2.75 12.50 -0.78
CA PRO A 260 3.59 13.70 -0.84
C PRO A 260 5.06 13.35 -1.05
N VAL A 261 5.83 14.25 -1.65
CA VAL A 261 7.25 14.01 -2.00
C VAL A 261 8.14 15.07 -1.37
N ALA A 262 9.26 14.66 -0.77
CA ALA A 262 10.27 15.58 -0.24
C ALA A 262 11.21 16.08 -1.35
N ALA A 263 11.34 17.39 -1.52
CA ALA A 263 12.24 18.08 -2.44
C ALA A 263 13.04 19.14 -1.65
N GLY A 264 14.17 18.74 -1.07
CA GLY A 264 14.90 19.61 -0.15
C GLY A 264 14.06 19.95 1.09
N GLU A 265 13.95 21.24 1.42
CA GLU A 265 13.08 21.72 2.51
C GLU A 265 11.59 21.78 2.14
N LEU A 266 11.24 21.47 0.89
CA LEU A 266 9.87 21.52 0.38
C LEU A 266 9.24 20.13 0.41
N THR A 267 7.96 20.10 0.78
CA THR A 267 7.08 18.97 0.54
C THR A 267 6.15 19.31 -0.62
N ILE A 268 6.19 18.49 -1.66
CA ILE A 268 5.31 18.58 -2.82
C ILE A 268 4.03 17.81 -2.52
N VAL A 269 2.91 18.51 -2.56
CA VAL A 269 1.56 18.00 -2.34
C VAL A 269 0.75 18.21 -3.61
N THR A 270 0.14 17.15 -4.15
CA THR A 270 -0.80 17.31 -5.26
C THR A 270 -2.22 17.49 -4.74
N GLY A 271 -3.05 18.15 -5.52
CA GLY A 271 -4.46 18.38 -5.28
C GLY A 271 -5.28 17.08 -5.28
N GLY A 272 -6.58 17.24 -5.11
CA GLY A 272 -7.54 16.12 -5.16
C GLY A 272 -8.59 16.31 -6.24
N TRP A 273 -9.43 15.29 -6.43
CA TRP A 273 -10.68 15.40 -7.18
C TRP A 273 -11.81 15.86 -6.22
N PRO A 274 -12.82 16.65 -6.64
CA PRO A 274 -13.16 17.08 -7.99
C PRO A 274 -12.64 18.47 -8.39
N SER A 275 -11.84 19.18 -7.55
CA SER A 275 -11.30 20.52 -7.87
C SER A 275 -10.99 20.69 -9.35
N ALA A 276 -11.40 21.81 -9.95
CA ALA A 276 -11.05 22.12 -11.33
C ALA A 276 -9.56 22.45 -11.48
N ALA A 277 -8.98 23.12 -10.48
CA ALA A 277 -7.59 23.58 -10.49
C ALA A 277 -6.59 22.44 -10.28
N ARG A 278 -6.92 21.46 -9.42
CA ARG A 278 -6.08 20.28 -9.05
C ARG A 278 -4.60 20.67 -8.88
N PRO A 279 -4.32 21.61 -7.98
CA PRO A 279 -3.03 22.26 -7.90
C PRO A 279 -1.93 21.28 -7.49
N ILE A 280 -0.70 21.61 -7.84
CA ILE A 280 0.47 21.12 -7.11
C ILE A 280 0.95 22.27 -6.25
N VAL A 281 1.17 21.97 -4.98
CA VAL A 281 1.57 22.93 -3.97
C VAL A 281 2.87 22.45 -3.35
N ALA A 282 3.89 23.30 -3.36
CA ALA A 282 5.06 23.11 -2.53
C ALA A 282 4.87 23.86 -1.22
N VAL A 283 4.98 23.14 -0.11
CA VAL A 283 4.94 23.72 1.24
C VAL A 283 6.29 23.53 1.91
N ARG A 284 6.74 24.47 2.73
CA ARG A 284 7.93 24.27 3.55
C ARG A 284 7.63 23.28 4.66
N VAL A 285 8.47 22.27 4.83
CA VAL A 285 8.28 21.27 5.90
C VAL A 285 8.35 21.90 7.30
N ARG A 286 8.99 23.06 7.44
CA ARG A 286 9.19 23.71 8.74
C ARG A 286 7.90 24.17 9.39
N ASP A 287 7.02 24.77 8.62
CA ASP A 287 5.86 25.51 9.11
C ASP A 287 4.61 25.37 8.24
N GLY A 288 4.69 24.59 7.15
CA GLY A 288 3.62 24.45 6.18
C GLY A 288 3.41 25.68 5.30
N SER A 289 4.28 26.70 5.35
CA SER A 289 4.12 27.88 4.48
C SER A 289 4.19 27.49 3.01
N VAL A 290 3.23 27.98 2.22
CA VAL A 290 3.20 27.72 0.77
C VAL A 290 4.37 28.46 0.12
N ASN A 291 5.24 27.72 -0.55
CA ASN A 291 6.35 28.26 -1.32
C ASN A 291 5.90 28.63 -2.73
N TRP A 292 5.22 27.71 -3.41
CA TRP A 292 4.58 27.95 -4.69
C TRP A 292 3.35 27.05 -4.87
N ARG A 293 2.47 27.46 -5.77
CA ARG A 293 1.31 26.72 -6.23
C ARG A 293 1.23 26.80 -7.75
N HIS A 294 0.90 25.69 -8.40
CA HIS A 294 0.65 25.64 -9.83
C HIS A 294 -0.64 24.86 -10.09
N ASP A 295 -1.62 25.48 -10.75
CA ASP A 295 -2.87 24.84 -11.12
C ASP A 295 -2.66 23.98 -12.37
N MET A 296 -2.79 22.66 -12.23
CA MET A 296 -2.56 21.73 -13.34
C MET A 296 -3.70 21.75 -14.36
N ASN A 297 -4.91 22.18 -13.94
CA ASN A 297 -6.12 22.20 -14.76
C ASN A 297 -6.44 20.87 -15.46
N ASP A 298 -5.96 19.75 -14.90
CA ASP A 298 -6.17 18.38 -15.38
C ASP A 298 -6.08 17.40 -14.19
N VAL A 299 -6.66 16.20 -14.30
CA VAL A 299 -6.67 15.19 -13.23
C VAL A 299 -5.24 14.86 -12.81
N CYS A 300 -4.85 15.29 -11.61
CA CYS A 300 -3.52 15.05 -11.04
C CYS A 300 -3.67 14.31 -9.71
N MET A 301 -3.66 12.97 -9.76
CA MET A 301 -3.78 12.10 -8.58
C MET A 301 -2.65 11.07 -8.49
N ALA A 302 -1.65 11.16 -9.38
CA ALA A 302 -0.45 10.32 -9.33
C ALA A 302 0.58 10.96 -8.39
N THR A 303 1.28 10.14 -7.62
CA THR A 303 2.46 10.57 -6.85
C THR A 303 3.50 11.16 -7.82
N PRO A 304 3.94 12.42 -7.62
CA PRO A 304 5.04 12.99 -8.39
C PRO A 304 6.33 12.19 -8.19
N ALA A 305 7.26 12.30 -9.13
CA ALA A 305 8.59 11.69 -9.00
C ALA A 305 9.68 12.76 -9.08
N LEU A 306 10.76 12.58 -8.33
CA LEU A 306 11.95 13.41 -8.43
C LEU A 306 13.05 12.66 -9.17
N SER A 307 13.72 13.34 -10.09
CA SER A 307 14.91 12.84 -10.78
C SER A 307 15.89 13.98 -10.98
N GLY A 308 16.98 13.97 -10.19
CA GLY A 308 17.88 15.11 -10.11
C GLY A 308 17.14 16.36 -9.63
N ASP A 309 17.14 17.40 -10.45
CA ASP A 309 16.45 18.67 -10.21
C ASP A 309 15.09 18.77 -10.93
N LEU A 310 14.62 17.67 -11.53
CA LEU A 310 13.31 17.58 -12.19
C LEU A 310 12.26 16.99 -11.25
N LEU A 311 11.13 17.69 -11.14
CA LEU A 311 9.87 17.19 -10.62
C LEU A 311 9.00 16.72 -11.79
N LEU A 312 8.81 15.41 -11.88
CA LEU A 312 7.96 14.77 -12.88
C LEU A 312 6.54 14.60 -12.34
N VAL A 313 5.56 15.08 -13.10
CA VAL A 313 4.15 15.05 -12.72
C VAL A 313 3.33 14.48 -13.86
N ARG A 314 2.56 13.43 -13.58
CA ARG A 314 1.62 12.84 -14.54
C ARG A 314 0.19 13.29 -14.24
N THR A 315 -0.46 13.89 -15.23
CA THR A 315 -1.91 14.13 -15.22
C THR A 315 -2.63 13.11 -16.09
N LYS A 316 -3.96 13.22 -16.25
CA LYS A 316 -4.72 12.32 -17.14
C LYS A 316 -4.26 12.42 -18.59
N SER A 317 -3.87 13.61 -19.06
CA SER A 317 -3.54 13.86 -20.47
C SER A 317 -2.06 14.16 -20.74
N HIS A 318 -1.26 14.49 -19.73
CA HIS A 318 0.12 14.97 -19.93
C HIS A 318 1.11 14.38 -18.91
N LEU A 319 2.39 14.40 -19.29
CA LEU A 319 3.53 14.24 -18.40
C LEU A 319 4.34 15.55 -18.40
N TYR A 320 4.43 16.20 -17.25
CA TYR A 320 5.18 17.42 -17.05
C TYR A 320 6.54 17.11 -16.42
N ALA A 321 7.56 17.87 -16.83
CA ALA A 321 8.84 17.95 -16.15
C ALA A 321 9.03 19.40 -15.70
N LEU A 322 8.94 19.63 -14.39
CA LEU A 322 9.10 20.93 -13.76
C LEU A 322 10.52 21.03 -13.22
N ARG A 323 11.19 22.16 -13.44
CA ARG A 323 12.53 22.45 -12.94
C ARG A 323 12.53 23.83 -12.31
N ASP A 324 13.29 24.02 -11.24
CA ASP A 324 13.60 25.37 -10.79
C ASP A 324 14.40 26.09 -11.90
N ARG A 325 14.09 27.37 -12.13
CA ARG A 325 14.77 28.18 -13.16
C ARG A 325 16.00 28.92 -12.61
N ASN A 326 16.33 28.70 -11.34
CA ASN A 326 17.42 29.37 -10.62
C ASN A 326 18.60 28.43 -10.38
#